data_AF-A0A532D1W3-F1
#
_entry.id   AF-A0A532D1W3-F1
#
_cell.length_a   1.000
_cell.length_b   1.000
_cell.length_c   1.000
_cell.angle_alpha   90.00
_cell.angle_beta   90.00
_cell.angle_gamma   90.00
#
_symmetry.space_group_name_H-M   'P 1'
#
loop_
_entity.id
_entity.type
_entity.pdbx_description
1 polymer ?
#
loop_
_entity_poly.entity_id
_entity_poly.type
_entity_poly.pdbx_seq_one_letter_code
_entity_poly.pdbx_strand_id
1 'polypeptide(L)' 'YNMFGWQKPCYLLQDGYTTTFRELIEQTEWEHYGTGHNEKCADCMVHCGYEASAVADTFGSWSGFGRTVKATLMPNAS' A
#
# COMPACT_ATOMS: atom_id res chain seq x y z
N TYR A 1 11.68 -3.91 17.62
CA TYR A 1 11.65 -5.13 18.45
C TYR A 1 10.76 -4.82 19.64
N ASN A 2 9.53 -5.31 19.61
CA ASN A 2 8.63 -5.22 20.77
C ASN A 2 8.85 -6.47 21.63
N MET A 3 8.40 -6.45 22.88
CA MET A 3 8.52 -7.60 23.81
C MET A 3 7.92 -8.91 23.27
N PHE A 4 7.14 -8.85 22.19
CA PHE A 4 6.44 -9.98 21.56
C PHE A 4 7.07 -10.45 20.23
N GLY A 5 8.21 -9.88 19.80
CA GLY A 5 8.91 -10.27 18.57
C GLY A 5 8.66 -9.34 17.38
N TRP A 6 8.71 -9.89 16.17
CA TRP A 6 8.51 -9.25 14.87
C TRP A 6 7.06 -9.42 14.42
N GLN A 7 6.33 -8.32 14.29
CA GLN A 7 4.95 -8.37 13.80
C GLN A 7 4.93 -8.92 12.36
N LYS A 8 3.98 -9.81 12.07
CA LYS A 8 3.72 -10.29 10.70
C LYS A 8 3.43 -9.11 9.74
N PRO A 9 3.61 -9.29 8.42
CA PRO A 9 3.87 -8.20 7.48
C PRO A 9 2.81 -7.09 7.42
N CYS A 10 1.57 -7.39 7.81
CA CYS A 10 0.49 -6.43 7.84
C CYS A 10 -0.15 -6.38 9.23
N TYR A 11 0.10 -5.30 9.98
CA TYR A 11 -0.46 -5.10 11.32
C TYR A 11 -1.99 -4.99 11.33
N LEU A 12 -2.59 -4.62 10.19
CA LEU A 12 -4.04 -4.50 10.01
C LEU A 12 -4.72 -5.87 9.92
N LEU A 13 -4.00 -6.91 9.46
CA LEU A 13 -4.55 -8.27 9.36
C LEU A 13 -4.47 -9.04 10.68
N GLN A 14 -3.72 -8.52 11.67
CA GLN A 14 -3.61 -9.09 13.02
C GLN A 14 -3.13 -10.56 13.04
N ASP A 15 -2.31 -10.97 12.06
CA ASP A 15 -1.87 -12.37 11.88
C ASP A 15 -0.85 -12.86 12.95
N GLY A 16 -0.49 -12.00 13.90
CA GLY A 16 0.39 -12.30 15.02
C GLY A 16 1.84 -11.84 14.84
N TYR A 17 2.74 -12.49 15.57
CA TYR A 17 4.17 -12.15 15.65
C TYR A 17 5.03 -13.39 15.40
N THR A 18 6.26 -13.15 14.95
CA THR A 18 7.33 -14.15 14.79
C THR A 18 8.49 -13.79 15.72
N THR A 19 9.31 -14.75 16.10
CA THR A 19 10.34 -14.56 17.13
C THR A 19 11.54 -13.83 16.58
N THR A 20 11.88 -14.09 15.31
CA THR A 20 13.05 -13.52 14.64
C THR A 20 12.70 -12.89 13.31
N PHE A 21 13.54 -11.93 12.88
CA PHE A 21 13.42 -11.34 11.55
C PHE A 21 13.51 -12.40 10.44
N ARG A 22 14.34 -13.43 10.66
CA ARG A 22 14.52 -14.52 9.71
C ARG A 22 13.22 -15.31 9.51
N GLU A 23 12.53 -15.64 10.59
CA GLU A 23 11.21 -16.28 10.53
C GLU A 23 10.20 -15.40 9.79
N LEU A 24 10.17 -14.10 10.09
CA LEU A 24 9.30 -13.15 9.38
C LEU A 24 9.54 -13.20 7.86
N ILE A 25 10.80 -13.22 7.41
CA ILE A 25 11.10 -13.19 5.98
C ILE A 25 10.89 -14.54 5.30
N GLU A 26 11.37 -15.62 5.92
CA GLU A 26 11.41 -16.96 5.31
C GLU A 26 10.10 -17.75 5.45
N GLN A 27 9.31 -17.50 6.49
CA GLN A 27 8.10 -18.29 6.79
C GLN A 27 6.80 -17.55 6.50
N THR A 28 6.86 -16.29 6.07
CA THR A 28 5.67 -15.57 5.60
C THR A 28 5.27 -16.09 4.22
N GLU A 29 4.01 -16.50 4.07
CA GLU A 29 3.38 -16.81 2.79
C GLU A 29 3.02 -15.49 2.07
N TRP A 30 4.00 -14.89 1.40
CA TRP A 30 3.88 -13.55 0.81
C TRP A 30 2.76 -13.44 -0.23
N GLU A 31 2.50 -14.53 -0.94
CA GLU A 31 1.38 -14.74 -1.87
C GLU A 31 -0.02 -14.59 -1.27
N HIS A 32 -0.16 -14.57 0.06
CA HIS A 32 -1.43 -14.28 0.76
C HIS A 32 -1.61 -12.80 1.12
N TYR A 33 -0.71 -11.91 0.65
CA TYR A 33 -0.76 -10.48 0.93
C TYR A 33 -0.83 -9.67 -0.38
N GLY A 34 -1.52 -8.53 -0.32
CA GLY A 34 -1.62 -7.59 -1.44
C GLY A 34 -2.88 -7.72 -2.29
N THR A 35 -3.10 -6.72 -3.13
CA THR A 35 -4.27 -6.58 -4.00
C THR A 35 -4.33 -7.75 -4.99
N GLY A 36 -5.50 -8.39 -5.10
CA GLY A 36 -5.70 -9.57 -5.98
C GLY A 36 -5.25 -10.90 -5.38
N HIS A 37 -4.58 -10.88 -4.23
CA HIS A 37 -4.12 -12.06 -3.51
C HIS A 37 -4.95 -12.35 -2.25
N ASN A 38 -5.42 -11.29 -1.59
CA ASN A 38 -6.23 -11.38 -0.38
C ASN A 38 -7.39 -10.39 -0.46
N GLU A 39 -8.61 -10.87 -0.24
CA GLU A 39 -9.82 -10.05 -0.24
C GLU A 39 -9.75 -8.88 0.76
N LYS A 40 -9.08 -9.07 1.90
CA LYS A 40 -8.88 -8.03 2.93
C LYS A 40 -7.86 -6.98 2.50
N CYS A 41 -7.05 -7.27 1.48
CA CYS A 41 -6.08 -6.35 0.91
C CYS A 41 -6.63 -5.57 -0.31
N ALA A 42 -7.79 -5.95 -0.84
CA ALA A 42 -8.31 -5.45 -2.12
C ALA A 42 -8.46 -3.91 -2.16
N ASP A 43 -9.00 -3.32 -1.09
CA ASP A 43 -9.29 -1.88 -1.00
C ASP A 43 -8.40 -1.13 0.00
N CYS A 44 -7.45 -1.86 0.61
CA CYS A 44 -6.68 -1.34 1.74
C CYS A 44 -5.79 -0.16 1.30
N MET A 45 -5.20 -0.21 0.10
CA MET A 45 -4.25 0.79 -0.46
C MET A 45 -3.08 1.20 0.45
N VAL A 46 -2.95 0.65 1.67
CA VAL A 46 -1.91 1.01 2.65
C VAL A 46 -0.57 0.32 2.38
N HIS A 47 -0.45 -0.46 1.29
CA HIS A 47 0.88 -0.87 0.83
C HIS A 47 1.64 0.40 0.40
N CYS A 48 2.80 0.67 1.02
CA CYS A 48 3.69 1.81 0.73
C CYS A 48 4.07 2.02 -0.77
N GLY A 49 3.63 1.15 -1.69
CA GLY A 49 3.84 1.27 -3.13
C GLY A 49 2.77 2.07 -3.91
N TYR A 50 1.61 2.37 -3.31
CA TYR A 50 0.56 3.12 -4.01
C TYR A 50 0.83 4.63 -4.13
N GLU A 51 1.63 5.20 -3.23
CA GLU A 51 1.93 6.63 -3.28
C GLU A 51 2.78 7.01 -4.49
N ALA A 52 3.81 6.22 -4.82
CA ALA A 52 4.67 6.50 -5.96
C ALA A 52 3.94 6.36 -7.32
N SER A 53 3.01 5.41 -7.43
CA SER A 53 2.23 5.20 -8.66
C SER A 53 1.19 6.29 -8.88
N ALA A 54 0.55 6.81 -7.81
CA ALA A 54 -0.35 7.97 -7.91
C ALA A 54 0.38 9.25 -8.33
N VAL A 55 1.60 9.48 -7.80
CA VAL A 55 2.46 10.59 -8.21
C VAL A 55 2.91 10.43 -9.67
N ALA A 56 3.30 9.22 -10.08
CA ALA A 56 3.71 8.93 -11.45
C ALA A 56 2.55 9.11 -12.45
N ASP A 57 1.31 8.73 -12.12
CA ASP A 57 0.15 8.98 -12.98
C ASP A 57 -0.14 10.49 -13.13
N THR A 58 0.01 11.21 -12.01
CA THR A 58 -0.22 12.66 -11.94
C THR A 58 0.79 13.47 -12.76
N PHE A 59 2.08 13.12 -12.68
CA PHE A 59 3.16 13.91 -13.29
C PHE A 59 3.84 13.25 -14.48
N GLY A 60 3.60 11.95 -14.73
CA GLY A 60 4.19 11.19 -15.82
C GLY A 60 3.47 11.34 -17.16
N SER A 61 2.30 11.99 -17.19
CA SER A 61 1.56 12.26 -18.41
C SER A 61 1.10 13.72 -18.50
N TRP A 62 1.09 14.26 -19.73
CA TRP A 62 0.62 15.62 -20.02
C TRP A 62 -0.87 15.77 -19.69
N SER A 63 -1.65 14.70 -19.87
CA SER A 63 -3.07 14.63 -19.50
C SER A 63 -3.30 14.61 -18.00
N GLY A 64 -2.49 13.88 -17.23
CA GLY A 64 -2.54 13.81 -15.77
C GLY A 64 -2.25 15.18 -15.16
N PHE A 65 -1.19 15.84 -15.65
CA PHE A 65 -0.85 17.19 -15.23
C PHE A 65 -1.96 18.21 -15.55
N GLY A 66 -2.54 18.15 -16.76
CA GLY A 66 -3.64 19.03 -17.16
C GLY A 66 -4.90 18.85 -16.31
N ARG A 67 -5.22 17.61 -15.90
CA ARG A 67 -6.32 17.31 -14.96
C ARG A 67 -6.08 17.96 -13.60
N THR A 68 -4.87 17.85 -13.07
CA THR A 68 -4.49 18.44 -11.78
C THR A 68 -4.58 19.96 -11.83
N VAL A 69 -4.02 20.60 -12.86
CA VAL A 69 -4.10 22.06 -13.03
C VAL A 69 -5.56 22.53 -13.12
N LYS A 70 -6.39 21.82 -13.89
CA LYS A 70 -7.82 22.15 -14.00
C LYS A 70 -8.56 22.00 -12.67
N ALA A 71 -8.31 20.92 -11.93
CA ALA A 71 -8.94 20.69 -10.62
C ALA A 71 -8.53 21.74 -9.59
N THR A 72 -7.27 22.19 -9.60
CA THR A 72 -6.78 23.25 -8.71
C THR A 72 -7.37 24.62 -9.07
N LEU A 73 -7.46 24.95 -10.35
CA LEU A 73 -7.94 26.27 -10.81
C LEU A 73 -9.47 26.37 -10.91
N MET A 74 -10.17 25.24 -11.04
CA MET A 74 -11.62 25.17 -11.22
C MET A 74 -12.24 24.07 -10.35
N PRO A 75 -12.25 24.21 -9.02
CA PRO A 75 -12.68 23.16 -8.09
C PRO A 75 -14.19 22.81 -8.16
N ASN A 76 -15.01 23.60 -8.85
CA ASN A 76 -16.49 23.48 -8.87
C ASN A 76 -17.09 23.24 -10.27
N ALA A 77 -16.31 22.78 -11.26
CA ALA A 77 -16.86 22.42 -12.57
C ALA A 77 -17.38 20.97 -12.55
N SER A 78 -18.61 20.77 -12.08
CA SER A 78 -19.39 19.53 -12.19
C SER A 78 -20.20 19.48 -13.48
#